data_AF-A0A2W6X858-F1
#
_entry.id   AF-A0A2W6X858-F1
#
_cell.length_a   1.000
_cell.length_b   1.000
_cell.length_c   1.000
_cell.angle_alpha   90.00
_cell.angle_beta   90.00
_cell.angle_gamma   90.00
#
_symmetry.space_group_name_H-M   'P 1'
#
loop_
_entity.id
_entity.type
_entity.pdbx_description
1 polymer ?
#
loop_
_entity_poly.entity_id
_entity_poly.type
_entity_poly.pdbx_seq_one_letter_code
_entity_poly.pdbx_strand_id
1 'polypeptide(L)'
;MIGKRSRETEQLLTTMERQIDRIHTALIVRDPGTTLSADAYEGLRKQVIASASSRLQHVAQLAEFDVALRRGASAEDLAALIDQWLGQAGIKRVEDPSVQGAWETDAIGHAAEVEIPAYVDGVTGRLVRQGRLRLTRETPQPIREDTQQPESAEAGPAPGGVDADGSELPSEEQADDERYSDKESEGIKGDS
;
A
#
# COMPACT_ATOMS: atom_id res chain seq x y z
N MET A 1 -48.92 10.56 74.16
CA MET A 1 -48.44 11.37 73.01
C MET A 1 -46.95 11.18 72.65
N ILE A 2 -46.12 10.56 73.49
CA ILE A 2 -44.66 10.45 73.29
C ILE A 2 -44.25 9.48 72.16
N GLY A 3 -44.98 8.36 71.96
CA GLY A 3 -44.62 7.34 70.96
C GLY A 3 -44.92 7.67 69.48
N LYS A 4 -45.54 8.83 69.17
CA LYS A 4 -45.74 9.29 67.77
C LYS A 4 -44.51 10.05 67.28
N ARG A 5 -43.93 10.90 68.12
CA ARG A 5 -42.72 11.67 67.83
C ARG A 5 -41.46 10.78 67.68
N SER A 6 -41.35 9.70 68.45
CA SER A 6 -40.26 8.70 68.30
C SER A 6 -40.30 8.02 66.93
N ARG A 7 -41.49 7.62 66.49
CA ARG A 7 -41.67 6.97 65.17
C ARG A 7 -41.42 7.92 64.01
N GLU A 8 -41.83 9.19 64.13
CA GLU A 8 -41.53 10.22 63.13
C GLU A 8 -40.02 10.51 63.04
N THR A 9 -39.32 10.51 64.16
CA THR A 9 -37.85 10.72 64.19
C THR A 9 -37.09 9.52 63.64
N GLU A 10 -37.48 8.29 63.98
CA GLU A 10 -36.90 7.07 63.40
C GLU A 10 -37.14 6.98 61.88
N GLN A 11 -38.34 7.36 61.41
CA GLN A 11 -38.64 7.42 59.98
C GLN A 11 -37.81 8.48 59.25
N LEU A 12 -37.60 9.64 59.88
CA LEU A 12 -36.76 10.70 59.34
C LEU A 12 -35.30 10.26 59.24
N LEU A 13 -34.76 9.63 60.29
CA LEU A 13 -33.39 9.09 60.32
C LEU A 13 -33.20 8.02 59.24
N THR A 14 -34.14 7.08 59.12
CA THR A 14 -34.10 6.04 58.07
C THR A 14 -34.14 6.65 56.66
N THR A 15 -34.86 7.76 56.49
CA THR A 15 -34.94 8.48 55.20
C THR A 15 -33.63 9.21 54.91
N MET A 16 -33.04 9.85 55.92
CA MET A 16 -31.75 10.52 55.81
C MET A 16 -30.62 9.53 55.50
N GLU A 17 -30.56 8.38 56.16
CA GLU A 17 -29.58 7.32 55.88
C GLU A 17 -29.68 6.85 54.43
N ARG A 18 -30.90 6.56 53.93
CA ARG A 18 -31.11 6.19 52.52
C ARG A 18 -30.72 7.30 51.55
N GLN A 19 -30.89 8.57 51.92
CA GLN A 19 -30.47 9.70 51.09
C GLN A 19 -28.95 9.85 51.08
N ILE A 20 -28.28 9.66 52.22
CA ILE A 20 -26.83 9.68 52.35
C ILE A 20 -26.21 8.52 51.54
N ASP A 21 -26.75 7.31 51.63
CA ASP A 21 -26.28 6.17 50.84
C ASP A 21 -26.41 6.38 49.33
N ARG A 22 -27.51 7.03 48.89
CA ARG A 22 -27.70 7.41 47.49
C ARG A 22 -26.72 8.48 47.04
N ILE A 23 -26.45 9.48 47.88
CA ILE A 23 -25.45 10.52 47.59
C ILE A 23 -24.05 9.91 47.54
N HIS A 24 -23.70 9.04 48.48
CA HIS A 24 -22.42 8.34 48.53
C HIS A 24 -22.22 7.44 47.29
N THR A 25 -23.23 6.66 46.92
CA THR A 25 -23.21 5.85 45.69
C THR A 25 -23.09 6.73 44.45
N ALA A 26 -23.83 7.84 44.40
CA ALA A 26 -23.77 8.79 43.30
C ALA A 26 -22.43 9.53 43.23
N LEU A 27 -21.67 9.67 44.31
CA LEU A 27 -20.34 10.27 44.31
C LEU A 27 -19.25 9.25 43.91
N ILE A 28 -19.36 8.00 44.37
CA ILE A 28 -18.45 6.91 43.98
C ILE A 28 -18.56 6.61 42.48
N VAL A 29 -19.78 6.64 41.92
CA VAL A 29 -20.01 6.42 40.49
C VAL A 29 -19.64 7.64 39.65
N ARG A 30 -19.46 8.82 40.26
CA ARG A 30 -19.42 10.11 39.56
C ARG A 30 -18.14 10.90 39.81
N ASP A 31 -17.00 10.25 39.59
CA ASP A 31 -15.78 10.96 39.19
C ASP A 31 -15.48 10.76 37.69
N PRO A 32 -16.43 11.06 36.77
CA PRO A 32 -16.25 10.84 35.33
C PRO A 32 -15.24 11.83 34.73
N GLY A 33 -14.89 12.89 35.46
CA GLY A 33 -13.91 13.87 35.02
C GLY A 33 -12.50 13.28 34.99
N THR A 34 -12.14 12.45 35.97
CA THR A 34 -10.81 11.84 36.06
C THR A 34 -10.65 10.69 35.07
N THR A 35 -11.68 9.85 34.86
CA THR A 35 -11.65 8.79 33.85
C THR A 35 -11.68 9.34 32.42
N LEU A 36 -12.57 10.31 32.12
CA LEU A 36 -12.61 10.94 30.80
C LEU A 36 -11.32 11.71 30.48
N SER A 37 -10.72 12.36 31.47
CA SER A 37 -9.46 13.08 31.31
C SER A 37 -8.28 12.10 31.17
N ALA A 38 -8.30 10.96 31.86
CA ALA A 38 -7.30 9.90 31.67
C ALA A 38 -7.39 9.27 30.27
N ASP A 39 -8.59 8.98 29.78
CA ASP A 39 -8.82 8.46 28.44
C ASP A 39 -8.40 9.46 27.35
N ALA A 40 -8.70 10.75 27.55
CA ALA A 40 -8.28 11.82 26.65
C ALA A 40 -6.74 11.97 26.62
N TYR A 41 -6.10 11.91 27.78
CA TYR A 41 -4.63 11.95 27.87
C TYR A 41 -4.00 10.74 27.20
N GLU A 42 -4.55 9.54 27.40
CA GLU A 42 -4.05 8.32 26.77
C GLU A 42 -4.25 8.35 25.25
N GLY A 43 -5.38 8.87 24.77
CA GLY A 43 -5.62 9.12 23.35
C GLY A 43 -4.60 10.08 22.74
N LEU A 44 -4.33 11.20 23.42
CA LEU A 44 -3.31 12.16 23.01
C LEU A 44 -1.91 11.52 23.01
N ARG A 45 -1.55 10.79 24.07
CA ARG A 45 -0.26 10.10 24.18
C ARG A 45 -0.06 9.14 23.02
N LYS A 46 -1.05 8.31 22.71
CA LYS A 46 -1.03 7.39 21.57
C LYS A 46 -0.87 8.13 20.25
N GLN A 47 -1.60 9.23 20.05
CA GLN A 47 -1.51 10.03 18.84
C GLN A 47 -0.13 10.70 18.68
N VAL A 48 0.45 11.21 19.76
CA VAL A 48 1.79 11.80 19.76
C VAL A 48 2.84 10.75 19.42
N ILE A 49 2.76 9.55 20.02
CA ILE A 49 3.66 8.44 19.71
C ILE A 49 3.52 7.99 18.25
N ALA A 50 2.28 7.87 17.76
CA ALA A 50 2.02 7.51 16.37
C ALA A 50 2.58 8.56 15.39
N SER A 51 2.40 9.85 15.69
CA SER A 51 2.93 10.95 14.88
C SER A 51 4.46 10.97 14.87
N ALA A 52 5.10 10.78 16.03
CA ALA A 52 6.55 10.70 16.13
C ALA A 52 7.10 9.51 15.33
N SER A 53 6.44 8.35 15.41
CA SER A 53 6.81 7.14 14.66
C SER A 53 6.65 7.34 13.15
N SER A 54 5.55 7.94 12.70
CA SER A 54 5.32 8.27 11.29
C SER A 54 6.37 9.24 10.75
N ARG A 55 6.74 10.27 11.53
CA ARG A 55 7.82 11.19 11.16
C ARG A 55 9.15 10.46 11.00
N LEU A 56 9.50 9.57 11.93
CA LEU A 56 10.74 8.81 11.85
C LEU A 56 10.77 7.91 10.61
N GLN A 57 9.64 7.26 10.29
CA GLN A 57 9.49 6.45 9.09
C GLN A 57 9.71 7.28 7.81
N HIS A 58 9.09 8.46 7.69
CA HIS A 58 9.31 9.33 6.52
C HIS A 58 10.77 9.80 6.40
N VAL A 59 11.42 10.13 7.53
CA VAL A 59 12.84 10.52 7.52
C VAL A 59 13.73 9.35 7.08
N ALA A 60 13.43 8.13 7.53
CA ALA A 60 14.15 6.94 7.11
C ALA A 60 14.01 6.69 5.60
N GLN A 61 12.79 6.80 5.06
CA GLN A 61 12.52 6.67 3.62
C GLN A 61 13.30 7.69 2.79
N LEU A 62 13.32 8.97 3.23
CA LEU A 62 14.11 10.02 2.55
C LEU A 62 15.61 9.73 2.57
N ALA A 63 16.13 9.24 3.69
CA ALA A 63 17.55 8.87 3.80
C ALA A 63 17.90 7.68 2.91
N GLU A 64 17.04 6.66 2.87
CA GLU A 64 17.20 5.48 2.01
C GLU A 64 17.15 5.87 0.52
N PHE A 65 16.25 6.77 0.13
CA PHE A 65 16.20 7.31 -1.23
C PHE A 65 17.48 8.08 -1.61
N ASP A 66 17.99 8.96 -0.73
CA ASP A 66 19.25 9.69 -0.96
C ASP A 66 20.44 8.73 -1.12
N VAL A 67 20.51 7.68 -0.29
CA VAL A 67 21.55 6.65 -0.40
C VAL A 67 21.44 5.90 -1.73
N ALA A 68 20.23 5.51 -2.15
CA ALA A 68 20.02 4.84 -3.43
C ALA A 68 20.47 5.73 -4.61
N LEU A 69 20.06 7.01 -4.62
CA LEU A 69 20.48 7.98 -5.64
C LEU A 69 22.00 8.15 -5.69
N ARG A 70 22.66 8.31 -4.54
CA ARG A 70 24.13 8.49 -4.48
C ARG A 70 24.90 7.26 -4.95
N ARG A 71 24.31 6.06 -4.85
CA ARG A 71 24.88 4.82 -5.35
C ARG A 71 24.62 4.59 -6.85
N GLY A 72 23.91 5.52 -7.51
CA GLY A 72 23.59 5.39 -8.93
C GLY A 72 22.49 4.35 -9.19
N ALA A 73 21.55 4.18 -8.26
CA ALA A 73 20.39 3.31 -8.45
C ALA A 73 19.66 3.67 -9.77
N SER A 74 19.26 2.64 -10.50
CA SER A 74 18.49 2.81 -11.73
C SER A 74 17.05 3.26 -11.43
N ALA A 75 16.33 3.70 -12.46
CA ALA A 75 14.92 4.02 -12.32
C ALA A 75 14.09 2.81 -11.86
N GLU A 76 14.48 1.59 -12.25
CA GLU A 76 13.84 0.34 -11.85
C GLU A 76 14.07 0.04 -10.37
N ASP A 77 15.30 0.23 -9.87
CA ASP A 77 15.62 0.06 -8.45
C ASP A 77 14.83 1.03 -7.57
N LEU A 78 14.72 2.29 -8.00
CA LEU A 78 13.94 3.30 -7.29
C LEU A 78 12.43 2.98 -7.34
N ALA A 79 11.93 2.45 -8.46
CA ALA A 79 10.55 2.01 -8.57
C ALA A 79 10.26 0.85 -7.61
N ALA A 80 11.14 -0.16 -7.55
CA ALA A 80 11.02 -1.28 -6.61
C ALA A 80 11.03 -0.82 -5.14
N LEU A 81 11.89 0.16 -4.81
CA LEU A 81 11.94 0.76 -3.47
C LEU A 81 10.63 1.48 -3.11
N ILE A 82 10.07 2.25 -4.05
CA ILE A 82 8.79 2.92 -3.87
C ILE A 82 7.66 1.89 -3.72
N ASP A 83 7.68 0.80 -4.49
CA ASP A 83 6.67 -0.27 -4.42
C ASP A 83 6.64 -0.93 -3.05
N GLN A 84 7.83 -1.19 -2.49
CA GLN A 84 7.96 -1.68 -1.13
C GLN A 84 7.33 -0.71 -0.12
N TRP A 85 7.63 0.58 -0.20
CA TRP A 85 7.07 1.57 0.73
C TRP A 85 5.56 1.74 0.57
N LEU A 86 5.03 1.71 -0.65
CA LEU A 86 3.60 1.73 -0.91
C LEU A 86 2.92 0.49 -0.32
N GLY A 87 3.52 -0.69 -0.48
CA GLY A 87 3.05 -1.93 0.14
C GLY A 87 3.02 -1.86 1.67
N GLN A 88 4.08 -1.32 2.29
CA GLN A 88 4.14 -1.10 3.74
C GLN A 88 3.08 -0.11 4.23
N ALA A 89 2.79 0.92 3.45
CA ALA A 89 1.75 1.91 3.74
C ALA A 89 0.33 1.41 3.41
N GLY A 90 0.19 0.23 2.81
CA GLY A 90 -1.10 -0.30 2.34
C GLY A 90 -1.69 0.51 1.18
N ILE A 91 -0.90 1.28 0.45
CA ILE A 91 -1.35 2.10 -0.68
C ILE A 91 -1.28 1.29 -1.97
N LYS A 92 -2.33 1.37 -2.79
CA LYS A 92 -2.41 0.71 -4.11
C LYS A 92 -2.40 1.73 -5.24
N ARG A 93 -1.69 1.40 -6.32
CA ARG A 93 -1.77 2.13 -7.59
C ARG A 93 -3.02 1.71 -8.36
N VAL A 94 -3.66 2.69 -8.98
CA VAL A 94 -4.77 2.49 -9.91
C VAL A 94 -4.27 2.89 -11.29
N GLU A 95 -4.26 1.93 -12.20
CA GLU A 95 -3.81 2.07 -13.59
C GLU A 95 -4.95 1.87 -14.60
N ASP A 96 -6.14 1.50 -14.12
CA ASP A 96 -7.32 1.33 -14.97
C ASP A 96 -8.05 2.68 -15.16
N PRO A 97 -8.00 3.29 -16.36
CA PRO A 97 -8.63 4.59 -16.62
C PRO A 97 -10.16 4.56 -16.46
N SER A 98 -10.78 3.38 -16.38
CA SER A 98 -12.23 3.25 -16.19
C SER A 98 -12.71 3.57 -14.77
N VAL A 99 -11.80 3.65 -13.80
CA VAL A 99 -12.15 3.92 -12.39
C VAL A 99 -12.61 5.36 -12.22
N GLN A 100 -13.91 5.55 -12.00
CA GLN A 100 -14.50 6.87 -11.80
C GLN A 100 -14.01 7.53 -10.51
N GLY A 101 -13.74 8.84 -10.57
CA GLY A 101 -13.32 9.65 -9.42
C GLY A 101 -11.83 9.52 -9.05
N ALA A 102 -11.06 8.65 -9.71
CA ALA A 102 -9.63 8.49 -9.48
C ALA A 102 -8.76 9.53 -10.22
N TRP A 103 -9.32 10.29 -11.15
CA TRP A 103 -8.57 11.10 -12.12
C TRP A 103 -8.86 12.60 -12.00
N GLU A 104 -7.84 13.44 -12.25
CA GLU A 104 -7.98 14.91 -12.30
C GLU A 104 -8.77 15.38 -13.53
N THR A 105 -8.72 14.64 -14.63
CA THR A 105 -9.36 14.99 -15.90
C THR A 105 -10.35 13.90 -16.29
N ASP A 106 -11.58 14.31 -16.59
CA ASP A 106 -12.61 13.42 -17.12
C ASP A 106 -12.35 13.19 -18.62
N ALA A 107 -11.77 12.03 -18.95
CA ALA A 107 -11.64 11.57 -20.33
C ALA A 107 -12.86 10.74 -20.78
N ILE A 108 -14.05 11.14 -20.35
CA ILE A 108 -15.29 10.41 -20.62
C ILE A 108 -15.54 10.37 -22.13
N GLY A 109 -15.53 9.18 -22.72
CA GLY A 109 -15.85 8.96 -24.14
C GLY A 109 -14.66 9.05 -25.11
N HIS A 110 -13.42 9.14 -24.63
CA HIS A 110 -12.23 9.16 -25.48
C HIS A 110 -11.23 8.06 -25.09
N ALA A 111 -10.42 7.61 -26.04
CA ALA A 111 -9.28 6.75 -25.76
C ALA A 111 -8.27 7.54 -24.90
N ALA A 112 -8.11 7.13 -23.64
CA ALA A 112 -7.24 7.78 -22.67
C ALA A 112 -6.21 6.80 -22.14
N GLU A 113 -4.98 7.26 -22.00
CA GLU A 113 -3.86 6.52 -21.42
C GLU A 113 -3.52 7.13 -20.05
N VAL A 114 -3.11 6.30 -19.09
CA VAL A 114 -2.67 6.78 -17.79
C VAL A 114 -1.28 7.41 -17.91
N GLU A 115 -1.17 8.71 -17.65
CA GLU A 115 0.11 9.42 -17.60
C GLU A 115 0.73 9.32 -16.21
N ILE A 116 -0.09 9.54 -15.18
CA ILE A 116 0.29 9.45 -13.77
C ILE A 116 -0.74 8.57 -13.07
N PRO A 117 -0.35 7.48 -12.38
CA PRO A 117 -1.30 6.62 -11.70
C PRO A 117 -2.00 7.36 -10.56
N ALA A 118 -3.23 6.97 -10.27
CA ALA A 118 -3.90 7.37 -9.05
C ALA A 118 -3.49 6.45 -7.89
N TYR A 119 -3.64 6.93 -6.66
CA TYR A 119 -3.28 6.17 -5.46
C TYR A 119 -4.46 6.11 -4.50
N VAL A 120 -4.78 4.90 -4.03
CA VAL A 120 -5.87 4.63 -3.09
C VAL A 120 -5.34 3.89 -1.87
N ASP A 121 -5.97 4.12 -0.73
CA ASP A 121 -5.78 3.33 0.47
C ASP A 121 -6.37 1.93 0.21
N GLY A 122 -5.53 0.90 0.33
CA GLY A 122 -5.90 -0.48 0.01
C GLY A 122 -6.85 -1.12 1.01
N VAL A 123 -7.02 -0.53 2.21
CA VAL A 123 -7.94 -0.98 3.26
C VAL A 123 -9.27 -0.25 3.17
N THR A 124 -9.23 1.09 3.08
CA THR A 124 -10.44 1.92 3.10
C THR A 124 -11.02 2.19 1.72
N GLY A 125 -10.25 1.96 0.65
CA GLY A 125 -10.59 2.35 -0.72
C GLY A 125 -10.58 3.86 -0.94
N ARG A 126 -10.15 4.65 0.06
CA ARG A 126 -10.16 6.10 -0.02
C ARG A 126 -9.07 6.59 -0.96
N LEU A 127 -9.43 7.55 -1.81
CA LEU A 127 -8.47 8.21 -2.68
C LEU A 127 -7.44 8.99 -1.85
N VAL A 128 -6.16 8.63 -2.03
CA VAL A 128 -5.01 9.29 -1.43
C VAL A 128 -4.53 10.41 -2.36
N ARG A 129 -4.48 10.13 -3.66
CA ARG A 129 -4.06 11.09 -4.68
C ARG A 129 -4.74 10.77 -6.02
N GLN A 130 -5.25 11.81 -6.68
CA GLN A 130 -5.74 11.71 -8.05
C GLN A 130 -4.60 11.47 -9.04
N GLY A 131 -4.85 10.59 -10.00
CA GLY A 131 -3.98 10.38 -11.15
C GLY A 131 -4.29 11.35 -12.28
N ARG A 132 -3.52 11.26 -13.35
CA ARG A 132 -3.71 12.04 -14.57
C ARG A 132 -3.82 11.14 -15.78
N LEU A 133 -4.83 11.43 -16.60
CA LEU A 133 -5.03 10.80 -17.89
C LEU A 133 -4.53 11.72 -19.00
N ARG A 134 -3.95 11.11 -20.04
CA ARG A 134 -3.59 11.76 -21.29
C ARG A 134 -4.53 11.26 -22.39
N LEU A 135 -5.18 12.19 -23.08
CA LEU A 135 -6.01 11.86 -24.24
C LEU A 135 -5.11 11.38 -25.38
N THR A 136 -5.34 10.15 -25.84
CA THR A 136 -4.68 9.63 -27.03
C THR A 136 -5.46 10.14 -28.23
N ARG A 137 -4.80 10.94 -29.08
CA ARG A 137 -5.32 11.18 -30.42
C ARG A 137 -5.24 9.85 -31.16
N GLU A 138 -6.39 9.26 -31.45
CA GLU A 138 -6.48 8.12 -32.34
C GLU A 138 -5.76 8.51 -33.64
N THR A 139 -4.57 7.94 -33.87
CA THR A 139 -3.87 8.12 -35.13
C THR A 139 -4.68 7.34 -36.14
N PRO A 140 -5.23 7.97 -37.20
CA PRO A 140 -5.98 7.23 -38.20
C PRO A 140 -5.09 6.10 -38.71
N GLN A 141 -5.50 4.85 -38.49
CA GLN A 141 -4.81 3.73 -39.11
C GLN A 141 -4.83 4.00 -40.62
N PRO A 142 -3.70 3.91 -41.33
CA PRO A 142 -3.72 4.07 -42.76
C PRO A 142 -4.67 3.02 -43.31
N ILE A 143 -5.72 3.47 -43.99
CA ILE A 143 -6.59 2.61 -44.78
C ILE A 143 -5.64 1.84 -45.70
N ARG A 144 -5.49 0.53 -45.48
CA ARG A 144 -4.89 -0.33 -46.49
C ARG A 144 -5.85 -0.27 -47.66
N GLU A 145 -5.55 0.57 -48.65
CA GLU A 145 -6.12 0.43 -49.97
C GLU A 145 -5.70 -0.96 -50.44
N ASP A 146 -6.65 -1.89 -50.41
CA ASP A 146 -6.55 -3.18 -51.10
C ASP A 146 -6.29 -2.86 -52.57
N THR A 147 -5.02 -2.73 -52.92
CA THR A 147 -4.56 -2.71 -54.29
C THR A 147 -4.78 -4.13 -54.78
N GLN A 148 -5.96 -4.37 -55.36
CA GLN A 148 -6.22 -5.50 -56.24
C GLN A 148 -5.23 -5.41 -57.40
N GLN A 149 -4.07 -6.05 -57.23
CA GLN A 149 -3.15 -6.33 -58.30
C GLN A 149 -3.64 -7.60 -59.00
N PRO A 150 -4.00 -7.55 -60.30
CA PRO A 150 -4.53 -8.71 -61.00
C PRO A 150 -3.46 -9.79 -61.15
N GLU A 151 -3.83 -10.97 -60.68
CA GLU A 151 -3.17 -12.26 -60.82
C GLU A 151 -2.96 -12.57 -62.31
N SER A 152 -1.73 -12.39 -62.80
CA SER A 152 -1.31 -12.92 -64.09
C SER A 152 -0.76 -14.32 -63.87
N ALA A 153 -1.56 -15.31 -64.23
CA ALA A 153 -1.13 -16.68 -64.39
C ALA A 153 -0.23 -16.81 -65.62
N GLU A 154 0.97 -17.35 -65.48
CA GLU A 154 1.55 -18.23 -66.49
C GLU A 154 2.61 -19.15 -65.88
N ALA A 155 2.51 -20.42 -66.27
CA ALA A 155 3.08 -21.56 -65.60
C ALA A 155 4.31 -22.13 -66.32
N GLY A 156 5.38 -22.36 -65.55
CA GLY A 156 6.35 -23.47 -65.65
C GLY A 156 7.43 -23.43 -66.75
N PRO A 157 8.39 -24.38 -66.77
CA PRO A 157 8.80 -25.35 -65.72
C PRO A 157 10.33 -25.38 -65.44
N ALA A 158 10.72 -26.05 -64.34
CA ALA A 158 12.09 -26.46 -63.97
C ALA A 158 12.66 -27.53 -64.95
N PRO A 159 13.97 -27.89 -64.99
CA PRO A 159 14.66 -28.58 -63.87
C PRO A 159 16.22 -28.45 -63.77
N GLY A 160 16.78 -28.88 -62.63
CA GLY A 160 17.98 -29.76 -62.62
C GLY A 160 19.29 -29.25 -61.98
N GLY A 161 19.92 -30.13 -61.18
CA GLY A 161 21.33 -30.07 -60.70
C GLY A 161 21.44 -29.78 -59.20
N VAL A 162 21.33 -30.74 -58.26
CA VAL A 162 22.25 -31.85 -57.88
C VAL A 162 23.71 -31.40 -57.64
N ASP A 163 24.16 -31.53 -56.39
CA ASP A 163 25.44 -32.11 -55.91
C ASP A 163 25.79 -31.48 -54.54
N ALA A 164 25.74 -32.27 -53.47
CA ALA A 164 26.89 -32.98 -52.87
C ALA A 164 27.55 -32.08 -51.81
N ASP A 165 27.43 -32.42 -50.54
CA ASP A 165 28.35 -33.32 -49.83
C ASP A 165 29.26 -32.48 -48.92
N GLY A 166 29.56 -33.00 -47.72
CA GLY A 166 30.57 -32.41 -46.85
C GLY A 166 30.19 -32.29 -45.38
N SER A 167 30.46 -33.39 -44.64
CA SER A 167 31.06 -33.44 -43.30
C SER A 167 30.25 -32.88 -42.11
N GLU A 168 29.69 -33.72 -41.23
CA GLU A 168 30.36 -34.43 -40.12
C GLU A 168 31.01 -33.51 -39.06
N LEU A 169 30.25 -33.28 -37.97
CA LEU A 169 30.53 -33.52 -36.53
C LEU A 169 32.02 -33.57 -36.05
N PRO A 170 32.36 -33.29 -34.75
CA PRO A 170 31.52 -33.60 -33.59
C PRO A 170 31.67 -32.71 -32.31
N SER A 171 30.87 -33.09 -31.31
CA SER A 171 30.96 -32.98 -29.84
C SER A 171 32.20 -32.39 -29.14
N GLU A 172 31.97 -31.79 -27.96
CA GLU A 172 32.57 -32.11 -26.64
C GLU A 172 32.12 -31.02 -25.64
N GLU A 173 31.48 -31.32 -24.50
CA GLU A 173 32.02 -31.94 -23.26
C GLU A 173 32.12 -30.82 -22.18
N GLN A 174 31.30 -30.92 -21.12
CA GLN A 174 31.70 -31.03 -19.69
C GLN A 174 32.66 -29.90 -19.22
N ALA A 175 32.62 -29.40 -18.00
CA ALA A 175 32.25 -29.95 -16.71
C ALA A 175 32.32 -28.80 -15.68
N ASP A 176 31.74 -29.05 -14.51
CA ASP A 176 32.26 -28.66 -13.19
C ASP A 176 32.40 -27.14 -12.89
N ASP A 177 32.43 -26.62 -11.67
CA ASP A 177 32.69 -27.23 -10.37
C ASP A 177 32.35 -26.24 -9.23
N GLU A 178 32.27 -26.79 -8.02
CA GLU A 178 32.49 -26.21 -6.68
C GLU A 178 31.61 -25.03 -6.20
N ARG A 179 30.76 -25.22 -5.18
CA ARG A 179 31.12 -25.31 -3.75
C ARG A 179 32.02 -24.18 -3.25
N TYR A 180 31.43 -23.24 -2.50
CA TYR A 180 32.05 -22.61 -1.33
C TYR A 180 30.93 -22.45 -0.29
N SER A 181 30.85 -23.35 0.71
CA SER A 181 31.43 -23.17 2.04
C SER A 181 30.93 -21.86 2.66
N ASP A 182 29.90 -21.87 3.50
CA ASP A 182 30.00 -22.26 4.91
C ASP A 182 31.22 -21.63 5.60
N LYS A 183 30.96 -20.55 6.36
CA LYS A 183 31.78 -20.13 7.51
C LYS A 183 30.90 -19.39 8.50
N GLU A 184 30.56 -20.13 9.54
CA GLU A 184 30.66 -19.75 10.95
C GLU A 184 31.47 -18.46 11.24
N SER A 185 30.91 -17.62 12.11
CA SER A 185 31.55 -17.14 13.34
C SER A 185 30.51 -16.26 14.06
N GLU A 186 30.00 -16.67 15.23
CA GLU A 186 30.51 -16.21 16.54
C GLU A 186 30.59 -14.68 16.59
N GLY A 187 29.87 -13.94 17.43
CA GLY A 187 29.43 -14.22 18.78
C GLY A 187 29.69 -12.93 19.56
N ILE A 188 28.68 -12.35 20.21
CA ILE A 188 28.91 -11.35 21.26
C ILE A 188 27.88 -11.61 22.36
N LYS A 189 28.28 -12.42 23.35
CA LYS A 189 27.77 -12.30 24.70
C LYS A 189 28.51 -11.12 25.34
N GLY A 190 27.76 -10.10 25.75
CA GLY A 190 28.23 -9.07 26.68
C GLY A 190 27.35 -9.09 27.91
N ASP A 191 27.79 -9.83 28.93
CA ASP A 191 27.39 -9.65 30.33
C ASP A 191 28.27 -8.55 30.93
N SER A 192 27.67 -7.52 31.53
CA SER A 192 28.05 -6.86 32.80
C SER A 192 27.10 -5.71 33.10
#